data_AF-A0A7H9FDR0-F1
#
_entry.id   AF-A0A7H9FDR0-F1
#
_cell.length_a   1.000
_cell.length_b   1.000
_cell.length_c   1.000
_cell.angle_alpha   90.00
_cell.angle_beta   90.00
_cell.angle_gamma   90.00
#
_symmetry.space_group_name_H-M   'P 1'
#
loop_
_entity.id
_entity.type
_entity.pdbx_description
1 polymer ?
#
loop_
_entity_poly.entity_id
_entity_poly.type
_entity_poly.pdbx_seq_one_letter_code
_entity_poly.pdbx_strand_id
1 'polypeptide(L)'
;MYAIYKQNKFEAEYENKHEVILYSRVKFKDFQNYISPWGRISDNVFTKKVKMEELDYLYSIHYEIQYKGHSFYVSSGMIRRNVEKDWFEIIPSVNQNQIKDELGFKQINKLEWAKEIGRKDIEVLKIVETPLGIFKDQGVKVKSLEGQYIDDFLNSIEQ
;
A
#
# COMPACT_ATOMS: atom_id res chain seq x y z
N MET A 1 7.01 1.40 -0.15
CA MET A 1 6.98 0.08 -0.85
C MET A 1 7.57 -0.97 0.07
N TYR A 2 7.56 -2.23 -0.31
CA TYR A 2 8.09 -3.31 0.52
C TYR A 2 9.15 -4.12 -0.22
N ALA A 3 10.14 -4.57 0.52
CA ALA A 3 11.19 -5.45 0.02
C ALA A 3 11.29 -6.71 0.90
N ILE A 4 11.56 -7.84 0.27
CA ILE A 4 11.96 -9.06 0.94
C ILE A 4 13.48 -9.16 0.82
N TYR A 5 14.17 -9.23 1.95
CA TYR A 5 15.62 -9.35 2.02
C TYR A 5 15.98 -10.41 3.06
N LYS A 6 16.68 -11.46 2.63
CA LYS A 6 17.01 -12.62 3.47
C LYS A 6 15.77 -13.15 4.18
N GLN A 7 14.69 -13.36 3.42
CA GLN A 7 13.39 -13.89 3.90
C GLN A 7 12.63 -12.97 4.89
N ASN A 8 13.09 -11.76 5.15
CA ASN A 8 12.43 -10.80 6.03
C ASN A 8 11.79 -9.68 5.22
N LYS A 9 10.59 -9.26 5.61
CA LYS A 9 9.87 -8.13 4.99
C LYS A 9 10.28 -6.82 5.65
N PHE A 10 10.60 -5.83 4.81
CA PHE A 10 10.95 -4.48 5.24
C PHE A 10 10.14 -3.43 4.48
N GLU A 11 9.85 -2.31 5.15
CA GLU A 11 9.54 -1.08 4.43
C GLU A 11 10.76 -0.65 3.63
N ALA A 12 10.52 -0.10 2.44
CA ALA A 12 11.57 0.19 1.48
C ALA A 12 11.33 1.50 0.72
N GLU A 13 12.43 2.14 0.33
CA GLU A 13 12.50 3.33 -0.52
C GLU A 13 13.62 3.19 -1.56
N TYR A 14 13.45 3.75 -2.77
CA TYR A 14 14.52 3.79 -3.77
C TYR A 14 15.53 4.83 -3.33
N GLU A 15 16.79 4.43 -3.21
CA GLU A 15 17.89 5.40 -3.13
C GLU A 15 18.23 5.90 -4.53
N ASN A 16 18.31 4.96 -5.48
CA ASN A 16 18.60 5.21 -6.88
C ASN A 16 18.07 4.04 -7.73
N LYS A 17 18.46 3.98 -9.01
CA LYS A 17 17.98 2.94 -9.94
C LYS A 17 18.43 1.52 -9.58
N HIS A 18 19.47 1.37 -8.76
CA HIS A 18 20.12 0.09 -8.44
C HIS A 18 20.07 -0.27 -6.95
N GLU A 19 19.73 0.69 -6.09
CA GLU A 19 19.79 0.52 -4.64
C GLU A 19 18.48 0.92 -3.97
N VAL A 20 18.21 0.23 -2.87
CA VAL A 20 17.02 0.39 -2.03
C VAL A 20 17.48 0.58 -0.59
N ILE A 21 16.84 1.52 0.12
CA ILE A 21 16.94 1.63 1.57
C ILE A 21 15.86 0.76 2.19
N LEU A 22 16.26 -0.16 3.06
CA LEU A 22 15.38 -0.94 3.94
C LEU A 22 15.24 -0.22 5.27
N TYR A 23 14.03 -0.20 5.82
CA TYR A 23 13.71 0.38 7.12
C TYR A 23 13.25 -0.70 8.10
N SER A 24 13.65 -0.59 9.36
CA SER A 24 13.28 -1.50 10.43
C SER A 24 13.12 -0.78 11.76
N ARG A 25 12.15 -1.21 12.58
CA ARG A 25 12.02 -0.81 14.00
C ARG A 25 12.84 -1.69 14.95
N VAL A 26 13.41 -2.78 14.44
CA VAL A 26 14.28 -3.72 15.17
C VAL A 26 15.71 -3.61 14.66
N LYS A 27 16.69 -3.60 15.56
CA LYS A 27 18.10 -3.49 15.20
C LYS A 27 18.66 -4.84 14.71
N PHE A 28 18.92 -4.94 13.42
CA PHE A 28 19.68 -6.05 12.81
C PHE A 28 21.18 -5.74 12.78
N LYS A 29 22.02 -6.78 12.75
CA LYS A 29 23.50 -6.66 12.82
C LYS A 29 24.09 -5.66 11.81
N ASP A 30 23.56 -5.64 10.58
CA ASP A 30 24.10 -4.83 9.48
C ASP A 30 23.25 -3.58 9.16
N PHE A 31 22.35 -3.21 10.07
CA PHE A 31 21.54 -2.00 9.97
C PHE A 31 22.15 -0.91 10.86
N GLN A 32 22.10 0.33 10.37
CA GLN A 32 22.58 1.52 11.07
C GLN A 32 21.39 2.34 11.56
N ASN A 33 21.59 3.21 12.54
CA ASN A 33 20.55 4.15 12.93
C ASN A 33 20.18 5.06 11.76
N TYR A 34 18.89 5.28 11.54
CA TYR A 34 18.41 6.23 10.54
C TYR A 34 18.89 7.64 10.91
N ILE A 35 19.38 8.36 9.90
CA ILE A 35 19.76 9.76 10.02
C ILE A 35 18.78 10.56 9.16
N SER A 36 18.03 11.45 9.79
CA SER A 36 17.09 12.31 9.06
C SER A 36 17.82 13.29 8.13
N PRO A 37 17.12 13.91 7.16
CA PRO A 37 17.71 14.95 6.31
C PRO A 37 18.35 16.12 7.08
N TRP A 38 17.98 16.33 8.35
CA TRP A 38 18.53 17.37 9.23
C TRP A 38 19.65 16.84 10.16
N GLY A 39 20.17 15.64 9.93
CA GLY A 39 21.25 15.04 10.71
C GLY A 39 20.83 14.47 12.07
N ARG A 40 19.53 14.36 12.36
CA ARG A 40 19.06 13.74 13.62
C ARG A 40 19.12 12.23 13.51
N ILE A 41 19.81 11.61 14.45
CA ILE A 41 19.88 10.15 14.59
C ILE A 41 18.62 9.67 15.30
N SER A 42 17.96 8.65 14.74
CA SER A 42 16.82 7.98 15.35
C SER A 42 17.29 6.76 16.15
N ASP A 43 16.84 6.64 17.40
CA ASP A 43 17.17 5.50 18.26
C ASP A 43 16.32 4.26 17.99
N ASN A 44 15.20 4.42 17.28
CA ASN A 44 14.17 3.39 17.07
C ASN A 44 13.87 3.11 15.60
N VAL A 45 14.61 3.72 14.68
CA VAL A 45 14.54 3.43 13.24
C VAL A 45 15.94 3.11 12.76
N PHE A 46 16.06 1.96 12.13
CA PHE A 46 17.31 1.48 11.57
C PHE A 46 17.17 1.31 10.06
N THR A 47 18.22 1.63 9.32
CA THR A 47 18.25 1.50 7.88
C THR A 47 19.42 0.68 7.37
N LYS A 48 19.22 0.13 6.17
CA LYS A 48 20.28 -0.53 5.41
C LYS A 48 20.11 -0.23 3.93
N LYS A 49 21.16 0.26 3.29
CA LYS A 49 21.24 0.31 1.82
C LYS A 49 21.62 -1.07 1.30
N VAL A 50 20.87 -1.56 0.32
CA VAL A 50 21.08 -2.84 -0.34
C VAL A 50 20.97 -2.66 -1.85
N LYS A 51 21.73 -3.44 -2.61
CA LYS A 51 21.55 -3.51 -4.06
C LYS A 51 20.27 -4.26 -4.36
N MET A 52 19.58 -3.88 -5.44
CA MET A 52 18.32 -4.51 -5.83
C MET A 52 18.49 -6.00 -6.17
N GLU A 53 19.66 -6.38 -6.68
CA GLU A 53 20.04 -7.77 -6.98
C GLU A 53 20.22 -8.64 -5.71
N GLU A 54 20.40 -8.02 -4.55
CA GLU A 54 20.49 -8.71 -3.25
C GLU A 54 19.11 -8.92 -2.61
N LEU A 55 18.06 -8.33 -3.17
CA LEU A 55 16.69 -8.52 -2.69
C LEU A 55 16.12 -9.83 -3.22
N ASP A 56 15.33 -10.50 -2.38
CA ASP A 56 14.53 -11.65 -2.81
C ASP A 56 13.33 -11.17 -3.64
N TYR A 57 12.78 -9.99 -3.30
CA TYR A 57 11.62 -9.39 -3.97
C TYR A 57 11.47 -7.90 -3.63
N LEU A 58 10.93 -7.11 -4.56
CA LEU A 58 10.56 -5.71 -4.34
C LEU A 58 9.20 -5.43 -4.97
N TYR A 59 8.28 -4.83 -4.22
CA TYR A 59 6.90 -4.64 -4.67
C TYR A 59 6.22 -3.43 -4.01
N SER A 60 5.23 -2.88 -4.69
CA SER A 60 4.26 -1.96 -4.09
C SER A 60 2.97 -2.70 -3.75
N ILE A 61 2.26 -2.20 -2.74
CA ILE A 61 0.90 -2.63 -2.44
C ILE A 61 -0.03 -1.49 -2.81
N HIS A 62 -1.09 -1.80 -3.53
CA HIS A 62 -2.28 -0.96 -3.61
C HIS A 62 -3.51 -1.80 -3.28
N TYR A 63 -4.62 -1.11 -3.00
CA TYR A 63 -5.86 -1.74 -2.61
C TYR A 63 -6.95 -1.45 -3.62
N GLU A 64 -7.77 -2.44 -3.88
CA GLU A 64 -9.03 -2.27 -4.62
C GLU A 64 -10.19 -2.73 -3.76
N ILE A 65 -11.31 -2.01 -3.83
CA ILE A 65 -12.55 -2.36 -3.17
C ILE A 65 -13.61 -2.69 -4.20
N GLN A 66 -14.33 -3.79 -3.99
CA GLN A 66 -15.59 -4.05 -4.66
C GLN A 66 -16.74 -3.35 -3.92
N TYR A 67 -17.41 -2.43 -4.60
CA TYR A 67 -18.57 -1.69 -4.13
C TYR A 67 -19.70 -1.83 -5.15
N LYS A 68 -20.84 -2.38 -4.73
CA LYS A 68 -22.02 -2.62 -5.59
C LYS A 68 -21.68 -3.39 -6.87
N GLY A 69 -20.90 -4.48 -6.75
CA GLY A 69 -20.51 -5.31 -7.89
C GLY A 69 -19.39 -4.77 -8.79
N HIS A 70 -18.80 -3.61 -8.46
CA HIS A 70 -17.74 -2.99 -9.27
C HIS A 70 -16.46 -2.79 -8.47
N SER A 71 -15.31 -3.10 -9.07
CA SER A 71 -13.99 -2.84 -8.45
C SER A 71 -13.52 -1.40 -8.68
N PHE A 72 -12.99 -0.79 -7.64
CA PHE A 72 -12.44 0.57 -7.64
C PHE A 72 -11.11 0.63 -6.92
N TYR A 73 -10.23 1.50 -7.37
CA TYR A 73 -8.96 1.78 -6.67
C TYR A 73 -9.23 2.56 -5.39
N VAL A 74 -8.55 2.22 -4.30
CA VAL A 74 -8.62 2.96 -3.04
C VAL A 74 -7.56 4.06 -3.02
N SER A 75 -7.99 5.31 -3.11
CA SER A 75 -7.11 6.49 -3.06
C SER A 75 -6.71 6.89 -1.65
N SER A 76 -7.58 6.62 -0.66
CA SER A 76 -7.25 6.84 0.75
C SER A 76 -6.12 5.91 1.22
N GLY A 77 -5.22 6.42 2.05
CA GLY A 77 -4.21 5.57 2.69
C GLY A 77 -4.84 4.47 3.55
N MET A 78 -4.33 3.24 3.44
CA MET A 78 -4.70 2.13 4.32
C MET A 78 -3.94 2.24 5.64
N ILE A 79 -4.32 3.24 6.44
CA ILE A 79 -3.69 3.59 7.72
C ILE A 79 -4.71 3.53 8.85
N ARG A 80 -4.23 3.27 10.09
CA ARG A 80 -5.09 3.10 11.26
C ARG A 80 -6.11 4.21 11.45
N ARG A 81 -5.69 5.48 11.26
CA ARG A 81 -6.56 6.65 11.37
C ARG A 81 -7.79 6.61 10.45
N ASN A 82 -7.65 6.10 9.23
CA ASN A 82 -8.74 6.03 8.26
C ASN A 82 -9.66 4.85 8.59
N VAL A 83 -9.07 3.71 8.97
CA VAL A 83 -9.81 2.53 9.41
C VAL A 83 -10.67 2.83 10.63
N GLU A 84 -10.15 3.51 11.65
CA GLU A 84 -10.90 3.87 12.86
C GLU A 84 -12.05 4.84 12.60
N LYS A 85 -11.92 5.67 11.57
CA LYS A 85 -12.99 6.58 11.12
C LYS A 85 -14.01 5.91 10.21
N ASP A 86 -13.84 4.63 9.92
CA ASP A 86 -14.60 3.90 8.92
C ASP A 86 -14.66 4.66 7.57
N TRP A 87 -13.51 5.17 7.13
CA TRP A 87 -13.42 6.08 6.01
C TRP A 87 -12.48 5.55 4.93
N PHE A 88 -13.04 5.22 3.78
CA PHE A 88 -12.32 4.80 2.60
C PHE A 88 -12.74 5.65 1.41
N GLU A 89 -11.77 6.14 0.66
CA GLU A 89 -12.00 6.88 -0.58
C GLU A 89 -11.68 5.98 -1.77
N ILE A 90 -12.65 5.81 -2.66
CA ILE A 90 -12.50 5.06 -3.90
C ILE A 90 -12.61 5.98 -5.11
N ILE A 91 -11.86 5.66 -6.16
CA ILE A 91 -11.86 6.40 -7.42
C ILE A 91 -12.23 5.49 -8.61
N PRO A 92 -13.01 6.00 -9.57
CA PRO A 92 -13.33 5.27 -10.79
C PRO A 92 -12.16 5.29 -11.76
N SER A 93 -11.99 4.19 -12.49
CA SER A 93 -11.08 4.15 -13.65
C SER A 93 -11.67 4.93 -14.83
N VAL A 94 -10.81 5.26 -15.80
CA VAL A 94 -11.18 6.02 -17.01
C VAL A 94 -12.34 5.41 -17.82
N ASN A 95 -12.52 4.09 -17.72
CA ASN A 95 -13.56 3.35 -18.45
C ASN A 95 -14.87 3.18 -17.66
N GLN A 96 -14.95 3.73 -16.44
CA GLN A 96 -16.10 3.58 -15.54
C GLN A 96 -16.98 4.85 -15.49
N ASN A 97 -17.01 5.66 -16.54
CA ASN A 97 -17.77 6.93 -16.53
C ASN A 97 -19.28 6.75 -16.25
N GLN A 98 -19.93 5.76 -16.88
CA GLN A 98 -21.36 5.47 -16.64
C GLN A 98 -21.60 5.03 -15.19
N ILE A 99 -20.83 4.03 -14.73
CA ILE A 99 -20.93 3.47 -13.37
C ILE A 99 -20.68 4.55 -12.31
N LYS A 100 -19.71 5.45 -12.55
CA LYS A 100 -19.39 6.55 -11.65
C LYS A 100 -20.60 7.45 -11.38
N ASP A 101 -21.33 7.82 -12.43
CA ASP A 101 -22.49 8.71 -12.33
C ASP A 101 -23.66 7.98 -11.65
N GLU A 102 -23.92 6.72 -12.02
CA GLU A 102 -24.95 5.87 -11.41
C GLU A 102 -24.72 5.64 -9.90
N LEU A 103 -23.47 5.45 -9.51
CA LEU A 103 -23.10 5.25 -8.12
C LEU A 103 -22.90 6.55 -7.34
N GLY A 104 -23.11 7.71 -7.96
CA GLY A 104 -23.07 9.01 -7.29
C GLY A 104 -21.70 9.35 -6.72
N PHE A 105 -20.64 9.15 -7.50
CA PHE A 105 -19.33 9.72 -7.21
C PHE A 105 -19.37 11.24 -7.35
N LYS A 106 -18.58 11.94 -6.54
CA LYS A 106 -18.50 13.40 -6.57
C LYS A 106 -17.23 13.84 -7.27
N GLN A 107 -17.33 14.90 -8.06
CA GLN A 107 -16.17 15.54 -8.65
C GLN A 107 -15.37 16.24 -7.54
N ILE A 108 -14.10 15.88 -7.37
CA ILE A 108 -13.21 16.50 -6.37
C ILE A 108 -12.38 17.62 -6.99
N ASN A 109 -12.06 17.53 -8.27
CA ASN A 109 -11.46 18.59 -9.07
C ASN A 109 -11.80 18.40 -10.57
N LYS A 110 -11.26 19.24 -11.45
CA LYS A 110 -11.60 19.23 -12.89
C LYS A 110 -11.39 17.87 -13.57
N LEU A 111 -10.50 17.02 -13.07
CA LEU A 111 -10.09 15.77 -13.71
C LEU A 111 -10.43 14.53 -12.89
N GLU A 112 -10.81 14.68 -11.62
CA GLU A 112 -10.92 13.57 -10.69
C GLU A 112 -12.27 13.53 -9.99
N TRP A 113 -12.72 12.31 -9.74
CA TRP A 113 -13.93 11.99 -9.02
C TRP A 113 -13.59 10.97 -7.93
N ALA A 114 -14.27 11.09 -6.81
CA ALA A 114 -14.11 10.17 -5.69
C ALA A 114 -15.45 9.87 -5.03
N LYS A 115 -15.48 8.77 -4.29
CA LYS A 115 -16.57 8.42 -3.42
C LYS A 115 -16.03 7.93 -2.09
N GLU A 116 -16.57 8.49 -1.02
CA GLU A 116 -16.32 8.02 0.33
C GLU A 116 -17.31 6.89 0.66
N ILE A 117 -16.78 5.80 1.20
CA ILE A 117 -17.53 4.63 1.64
C ILE A 117 -17.03 4.15 3.00
N GLY A 118 -17.88 3.41 3.73
CA GLY A 118 -17.50 2.73 4.96
C GLY A 118 -17.33 1.23 4.77
N ARG A 119 -16.81 0.55 5.78
CA ARG A 119 -16.59 -0.90 5.82
C ARG A 119 -17.82 -1.70 5.44
N LYS A 120 -19.02 -1.26 5.88
CA LYS A 120 -20.29 -1.93 5.57
C LYS A 120 -20.62 -1.98 4.07
N ASP A 121 -20.04 -1.07 3.29
CA ASP A 121 -20.25 -0.97 1.85
C ASP A 121 -19.23 -1.82 1.06
N ILE A 122 -18.18 -2.32 1.70
CA ILE A 122 -17.12 -3.12 1.08
C ILE A 122 -17.58 -4.57 0.97
N GLU A 123 -17.73 -5.04 -0.27
CA GLU A 123 -18.04 -6.45 -0.59
C GLU A 123 -16.76 -7.30 -0.55
N VAL A 124 -15.72 -6.82 -1.24
CA VAL A 124 -14.42 -7.48 -1.37
C VAL A 124 -13.32 -6.44 -1.21
N LEU A 125 -12.29 -6.75 -0.43
CA LEU A 125 -11.04 -6.00 -0.39
C LEU A 125 -9.94 -6.80 -1.08
N LYS A 126 -9.35 -6.26 -2.14
CA LYS A 126 -8.19 -6.84 -2.80
C LYS A 126 -6.92 -6.14 -2.35
N ILE A 127 -5.95 -6.93 -1.93
CA ILE A 127 -4.57 -6.50 -1.69
C ILE A 127 -3.77 -6.89 -2.93
N VAL A 128 -3.30 -5.88 -3.66
CA VAL A 128 -2.62 -6.07 -4.94
C VAL A 128 -1.14 -5.77 -4.77
N GLU A 129 -0.30 -6.79 -4.89
CA GLU A 129 1.15 -6.67 -4.87
C GLU A 129 1.68 -6.57 -6.30
N THR A 130 2.19 -5.40 -6.66
CA THR A 130 2.80 -5.16 -7.97
C THR A 130 4.32 -5.24 -7.85
N PRO A 131 4.98 -6.21 -8.50
CA PRO A 131 6.44 -6.28 -8.53
C PRO A 131 7.06 -5.01 -9.15
N LEU A 132 8.22 -4.62 -8.65
CA LEU A 132 8.94 -3.42 -9.06
C LEU A 132 10.37 -3.73 -9.52
N GLY A 133 11.01 -2.74 -10.15
CA GLY A 133 12.43 -2.85 -10.54
C GLY A 133 12.71 -4.05 -11.45
N ILE A 134 13.72 -4.85 -11.08
CA ILE A 134 14.10 -6.08 -11.79
C ILE A 134 13.09 -7.23 -11.62
N PHE A 135 12.09 -7.08 -10.75
CA PHE A 135 11.10 -8.12 -10.45
C PHE A 135 9.80 -7.98 -11.26
N LYS A 136 9.68 -6.95 -12.11
CA LYS A 136 8.43 -6.61 -12.84
C LYS A 136 7.82 -7.77 -13.63
N ASP A 137 8.63 -8.68 -14.13
CA ASP A 137 8.17 -9.82 -14.93
C ASP A 137 7.59 -10.98 -14.09
N GLN A 138 7.63 -10.90 -12.75
CA GLN A 138 7.09 -11.94 -11.85
C GLN A 138 5.56 -11.96 -11.75
N GLY A 139 4.88 -11.00 -12.38
CA GLY A 139 3.42 -10.91 -12.38
C GLY A 139 2.82 -10.36 -11.09
N VAL A 140 1.64 -9.77 -11.21
CA VAL A 140 0.91 -9.18 -10.07
C VAL A 140 0.31 -10.29 -9.21
N LYS A 141 0.45 -10.18 -7.89
CA LYS A 141 -0.22 -11.07 -6.93
C LYS A 141 -1.42 -10.36 -6.34
N VAL A 142 -2.56 -11.04 -6.32
CA VAL A 142 -3.82 -10.49 -5.78
C VAL A 142 -4.33 -11.41 -4.69
N LYS A 143 -4.57 -10.84 -3.50
CA LYS A 143 -5.28 -11.51 -2.41
C LYS A 143 -6.63 -10.83 -2.20
N SER A 144 -7.72 -11.59 -2.33
CA SER A 144 -9.09 -11.11 -2.09
C SER A 144 -9.55 -11.50 -0.69
N LEU A 145 -10.18 -10.57 0.02
CA LEU A 145 -10.75 -10.75 1.35
C LEU A 145 -12.23 -10.40 1.34
N GLU A 146 -13.03 -11.19 2.06
CA GLU A 146 -14.48 -11.05 2.16
C GLU A 146 -14.94 -11.19 3.61
N GLY A 147 -16.04 -10.52 3.97
CA GLY A 147 -16.65 -10.64 5.29
C GLY A 147 -15.66 -10.43 6.44
N GLN A 148 -15.65 -11.34 7.41
CA GLN A 148 -14.80 -11.26 8.60
C GLN A 148 -13.30 -11.13 8.27
N TYR A 149 -12.83 -11.67 7.14
CA TYR A 149 -11.42 -11.55 6.77
C TYR A 149 -11.00 -10.12 6.42
N ILE A 150 -11.95 -9.28 5.98
CA ILE A 150 -11.72 -7.85 5.83
C ILE A 150 -11.52 -7.23 7.21
N ASP A 151 -12.39 -7.55 8.17
CA ASP A 151 -12.33 -7.00 9.53
C ASP A 151 -11.04 -7.39 10.24
N ASP A 152 -10.63 -8.66 10.14
CA ASP A 152 -9.38 -9.15 10.71
C ASP A 152 -8.17 -8.42 10.10
N PHE A 153 -8.17 -8.20 8.77
CA PHE A 153 -7.13 -7.45 8.10
C PHE A 153 -7.09 -5.99 8.54
N LEU A 154 -8.23 -5.30 8.56
CA LEU A 154 -8.32 -3.90 8.98
C LEU A 154 -7.88 -3.72 10.45
N ASN A 155 -8.18 -4.69 11.31
CA ASN A 155 -7.71 -4.70 12.69
C ASN A 155 -6.19 -4.94 12.83
N SER A 156 -5.56 -5.57 11.84
CA SER A 156 -4.11 -5.79 11.82
C SER A 156 -3.28 -4.57 11.38
N ILE A 157 -3.92 -3.51 10.88
CA ILE A 157 -3.22 -2.29 10.46
C ILE A 157 -2.68 -1.58 11.71
N GLU A 158 -1.35 -1.55 11.84
CA GLU A 158 -0.62 -0.92 12.95
C GLU A 158 -0.71 0.63 12.93
N GLN A 159 -0.37 1.26 14.06
CA GLN A 159 -0.46 2.71 14.31
C GLN A 159 0.56 3.55 13.52
#